data_AF-A0A126NIV4-F1
#
_entry.id   AF-A0A126NIV4-F1
#
_cell.length_a   1.000
_cell.length_b   1.000
_cell.length_c   1.000
_cell.angle_alpha   90.00
_cell.angle_beta   90.00
_cell.angle_gamma   90.00
#
_symmetry.space_group_name_H-M   'P 1'
#
loop_
_entity.id
_entity.type
_entity.pdbx_description
1 polymer ?
#
loop_
_entity_poly.entity_id
_entity_poly.type
_entity_poly.pdbx_seq_one_letter_code
_entity_poly.pdbx_strand_id
1 'polypeptide(L)'
;MSSTQQQQTADAAALAEDVLKLQCCAILQLDPDGRILSGNAGVAAVLGYVGQEILTQPFSVLFSAADAQRGAAEQAVARALEQGMEQLSLAMVRRDGVRFRASVMMERVRDQAGPRVLVLIRDTTEIFQTQKRVREAQEIALRAQRLDAVGKLTLGLSHDFNNLLSVIGNSLDMLSLRRSGDESVRRILDVAHRAVGRGTQLTRQMLAFGRGQTLVPQLSQVDELINASLELYRRVCGDTIRLEVDLAAGLPPISVDVGQLEAALLNLLSNSRDAMHGVGKVVLYTRLETIVVPSGGGERGQFVSICVGDSGPGIQAEIQENVFEPFFTTKSVGDGSGLGLSQVYGFAAQSGGTAIIGTSPLGGAAVALYFPVAG
;
A
#
# COMPACT_ATOMS: atom_id res chain seq x y z
N MET A 1 52.22 -33.43 32.89
CA MET A 1 51.63 -33.31 31.53
C MET A 1 50.32 -34.07 31.38
N SER A 2 50.07 -35.17 32.09
CA SER A 2 48.80 -35.94 31.99
C SER A 2 47.56 -35.23 32.53
N SER A 3 47.68 -34.42 33.59
CA SER A 3 46.55 -33.74 34.24
C SER A 3 45.94 -32.61 33.41
N THR A 4 46.76 -31.83 32.72
CA THR A 4 46.30 -30.71 31.88
C THR A 4 45.53 -31.17 30.65
N GLN A 5 45.93 -32.30 30.05
CA GLN A 5 45.27 -32.87 28.87
C GLN A 5 43.93 -33.55 29.24
N GLN A 6 43.85 -34.21 30.41
CA GLN A 6 42.58 -34.71 30.95
C GLN A 6 41.61 -33.56 31.27
N GLN A 7 42.09 -32.47 31.86
CA GLN A 7 41.26 -31.30 32.15
C GLN A 7 40.71 -30.68 30.86
N GLN A 8 41.55 -30.48 29.84
CA GLN A 8 41.12 -29.93 28.54
C GLN A 8 40.09 -30.83 27.83
N THR A 9 40.21 -32.15 27.96
CA THR A 9 39.26 -33.09 27.35
C THR A 9 37.91 -33.05 28.07
N ALA A 10 37.92 -32.93 29.40
CA ALA A 10 36.70 -32.78 30.20
C ALA A 10 35.99 -31.45 29.91
N ASP A 11 36.73 -30.35 29.82
CA ASP A 11 36.18 -29.02 29.51
C ASP A 11 35.55 -28.98 28.10
N ALA A 12 36.19 -29.60 27.11
CA ALA A 12 35.66 -29.72 25.75
C ALA A 12 34.38 -30.56 25.69
N ALA A 13 34.31 -31.66 26.46
CA ALA A 13 33.12 -32.49 26.55
C ALA A 13 31.95 -31.74 27.20
N ALA A 14 32.21 -30.97 28.26
CA ALA A 14 31.20 -30.14 28.91
C ALA A 14 30.65 -29.07 27.96
N LEU A 15 31.52 -28.37 27.22
CA LEU A 15 31.09 -27.39 26.23
C LEU A 15 30.23 -28.02 25.12
N ALA A 16 30.61 -29.20 24.62
CA ALA A 16 29.82 -29.91 23.62
C ALA A 16 28.44 -30.30 24.16
N GLU A 17 28.35 -30.72 25.43
CA GLU A 17 27.08 -31.03 26.08
C GLU A 17 26.18 -29.78 26.19
N ASP A 18 26.75 -28.63 26.53
CA ASP A 18 26.00 -27.37 26.60
C ASP A 18 25.48 -26.93 25.23
N VAL A 19 26.27 -27.09 24.17
CA VAL A 19 25.84 -26.83 22.78
C VAL A 19 24.70 -27.76 22.37
N LEU A 20 24.73 -29.03 22.78
CA LEU A 20 23.67 -30.00 22.52
C LEU A 20 22.37 -29.70 23.28
N LYS A 21 22.43 -28.93 24.37
CA LYS A 21 21.25 -28.47 25.13
C LYS A 21 20.62 -27.19 24.58
N LEU A 22 21.26 -26.48 23.66
CA LEU A 22 20.71 -25.25 23.08
C LEU A 22 19.37 -25.50 22.39
N GLN A 23 18.41 -24.62 22.65
CA GLN A 23 17.05 -24.69 22.08
C GLN A 23 16.74 -23.54 21.10
N CYS A 24 17.55 -22.48 21.10
CA CYS A 24 17.32 -21.29 20.27
C CYS A 24 17.68 -21.50 18.78
N CYS A 25 18.42 -22.57 18.47
CA CYS A 25 18.76 -22.98 17.12
C CYS A 25 18.78 -24.50 17.04
N ALA A 26 18.34 -25.05 15.90
CA ALA A 26 18.51 -26.47 15.61
C ALA A 26 19.90 -26.68 15.00
N ILE A 27 20.68 -27.56 15.60
CA ILE A 27 21.95 -28.02 15.07
C ILE A 27 21.75 -29.46 14.64
N LEU A 28 22.05 -29.77 13.38
CA LEU A 28 21.93 -31.09 12.77
C LEU A 28 23.28 -31.53 12.22
N GLN A 29 23.53 -32.84 12.23
CA GLN A 29 24.62 -33.44 11.47
C GLN A 29 24.06 -34.27 10.33
N LEU A 30 24.58 -34.08 9.13
CA LEU A 30 24.21 -34.82 7.93
C LEU A 30 25.35 -35.72 7.46
N ASP A 31 24.99 -36.85 6.86
CA ASP A 31 25.90 -37.64 6.04
C ASP A 31 26.10 -37.01 4.63
N PRO A 32 27.02 -37.52 3.80
CA PRO A 32 27.24 -37.00 2.44
C PRO A 32 26.02 -37.07 1.52
N ASP A 33 25.09 -37.99 1.79
CA ASP A 33 23.85 -38.17 1.03
C ASP A 33 22.73 -37.24 1.52
N GLY A 34 23.00 -36.40 2.53
CA GLY A 34 22.05 -35.45 3.09
C GLY A 34 21.04 -36.05 4.07
N ARG A 35 21.31 -37.22 4.66
CA ARG A 35 20.48 -37.80 5.72
C ARG A 35 20.89 -37.29 7.09
N ILE A 36 19.90 -37.07 7.94
CA ILE A 36 20.09 -36.53 9.29
C ILE A 36 20.58 -37.64 10.23
N LEU A 37 21.80 -37.48 10.75
CA LEU A 37 22.45 -38.43 11.66
C LEU A 37 22.17 -38.14 13.12
N SER A 38 22.15 -36.86 13.48
CA SER A 38 21.97 -36.40 14.85
C SER A 38 21.48 -34.95 14.88
N GLY A 39 21.02 -34.52 16.05
CA GLY A 39 20.72 -33.12 16.30
C GLY A 39 20.64 -32.78 17.79
N ASN A 40 20.65 -31.49 18.09
CA ASN A 40 20.57 -30.96 19.46
C ASN A 40 19.11 -30.83 19.95
N ALA A 41 18.92 -30.35 21.18
CA ALA A 41 17.59 -30.08 21.75
C ALA A 41 16.76 -29.07 20.93
N GLY A 42 17.42 -28.17 20.18
CA GLY A 42 16.78 -27.19 19.32
C GLY A 42 16.05 -27.78 18.12
N VAL A 43 16.30 -29.03 17.74
CA VAL A 43 15.50 -29.74 16.73
C VAL A 43 14.02 -29.76 17.13
N ALA A 44 13.73 -30.08 18.39
CA ALA A 44 12.36 -30.10 18.89
C ALA A 44 11.78 -28.68 18.96
N ALA A 45 12.55 -27.72 19.50
CA ALA A 45 12.07 -26.36 19.71
C ALA A 45 11.85 -25.56 18.41
N VAL A 46 12.71 -25.75 17.40
CA VAL A 46 12.69 -24.96 16.15
C VAL A 46 11.97 -25.70 15.02
N LEU A 47 12.20 -27.01 14.88
CA LEU A 47 11.69 -27.79 13.75
C LEU A 47 10.45 -28.63 14.10
N GLY A 48 10.17 -28.83 15.40
CA GLY A 48 9.00 -29.57 15.88
C GLY A 48 9.13 -31.10 15.82
N TYR A 49 10.33 -31.63 15.57
CA TYR A 49 10.58 -33.08 15.57
C TYR A 49 11.06 -33.53 16.95
N VAL A 50 10.46 -34.58 17.51
CA VAL A 50 10.74 -35.03 18.89
C VAL A 50 11.51 -36.35 18.88
N GLY A 51 12.41 -36.53 19.86
CA GLY A 51 13.15 -37.79 20.01
C GLY A 51 14.00 -38.13 18.78
N GLN A 52 13.79 -39.32 18.23
CA GLN A 52 14.53 -39.82 17.07
C GLN A 52 13.76 -39.72 15.74
N GLU A 53 12.61 -39.04 15.70
CA GLU A 53 11.74 -38.96 14.52
C GLU A 53 12.43 -38.40 13.27
N ILE A 54 13.32 -37.43 13.47
CA ILE A 54 14.04 -36.77 12.39
C ILE A 54 15.26 -37.59 11.92
N LEU A 55 15.72 -38.56 12.71
CA LEU A 55 16.91 -39.33 12.38
C LEU A 55 16.67 -40.18 11.14
N THR A 56 17.70 -40.31 10.30
CA THR A 56 17.71 -41.00 9.00
C THR A 56 16.81 -40.39 7.92
N GLN A 57 15.99 -39.39 8.25
CA GLN A 57 15.19 -38.64 7.28
C GLN A 57 16.12 -37.82 6.36
N PRO A 58 15.73 -37.61 5.09
CA PRO A 58 16.45 -36.71 4.21
C PRO A 58 16.27 -35.26 4.66
N PHE A 59 17.31 -34.44 4.51
CA PHE A 59 17.27 -33.02 4.86
C PHE A 59 16.16 -32.25 4.13
N SER A 60 15.75 -32.71 2.95
CA SER A 60 14.63 -32.16 2.16
C SER A 60 13.27 -32.23 2.86
N VAL A 61 13.10 -33.01 3.93
CA VAL A 61 11.86 -33.02 4.73
C VAL A 61 11.55 -31.67 5.39
N LEU A 62 12.58 -30.82 5.56
CA LEU A 62 12.44 -29.49 6.13
C LEU A 62 12.15 -28.40 5.07
N PHE A 63 11.99 -28.79 3.80
CA PHE A 63 11.73 -27.89 2.68
C PHE A 63 10.27 -27.97 2.23
N SER A 64 9.82 -26.97 1.48
CA SER A 64 8.52 -27.07 0.82
C SER A 64 8.54 -28.19 -0.22
N ALA A 65 7.40 -28.81 -0.51
CA ALA A 65 7.32 -29.86 -1.53
C ALA A 65 7.87 -29.40 -2.91
N ALA A 66 7.65 -28.14 -3.26
CA ALA A 66 8.17 -27.55 -4.50
C ALA A 66 9.70 -27.42 -4.49
N ASP A 67 10.29 -27.06 -3.36
CA ASP A 67 11.75 -26.89 -3.25
C ASP A 67 12.46 -28.23 -3.09
N ALA A 68 11.84 -29.19 -2.42
CA ALA A 68 12.30 -30.58 -2.36
C ALA A 68 12.33 -31.21 -3.77
N GLN A 69 11.29 -31.02 -4.59
CA GLN A 69 11.26 -31.50 -5.97
C GLN A 69 12.35 -30.88 -6.86
N ARG A 70 12.77 -29.64 -6.56
CA ARG A 70 13.86 -28.97 -7.27
C ARG A 70 15.26 -29.42 -6.81
N GLY A 71 15.33 -30.29 -5.80
CA GLY A 71 16.59 -30.74 -5.23
C GLY A 71 17.32 -29.64 -4.44
N ALA A 72 16.60 -28.66 -3.88
CA ALA A 72 17.21 -27.49 -3.25
C ALA A 72 18.06 -27.87 -2.01
N ALA A 73 17.61 -28.88 -1.26
CA ALA A 73 18.32 -29.37 -0.08
C ALA A 73 19.61 -30.10 -0.47
N GLU A 74 19.51 -30.98 -1.47
CA GLU A 74 20.61 -31.77 -2.01
C GLU A 74 21.69 -30.87 -2.61
N GLN A 75 21.28 -29.83 -3.34
CA GLN A 75 22.19 -28.80 -3.87
C GLN A 75 22.89 -28.02 -2.75
N ALA A 76 22.18 -27.67 -1.67
CA ALA A 76 22.79 -26.97 -0.53
C ALA A 76 23.84 -27.84 0.19
N VAL A 77 23.52 -29.13 0.41
CA VAL A 77 24.45 -30.11 0.97
C VAL A 77 25.67 -30.28 0.06
N ALA A 78 25.47 -30.46 -1.25
CA ALA A 78 26.54 -30.61 -2.22
C ALA A 78 27.47 -29.38 -2.24
N ARG A 79 26.92 -28.16 -2.25
CA ARG A 79 27.71 -26.93 -2.18
C ARG A 79 28.51 -26.83 -0.89
N ALA A 80 27.92 -27.18 0.26
CA ALA A 80 28.65 -27.20 1.53
C ALA A 80 29.81 -28.22 1.52
N LEU A 81 29.61 -29.39 0.92
CA LEU A 81 30.64 -30.43 0.80
C LEU A 81 31.78 -30.03 -0.15
N GLU A 82 31.45 -29.38 -1.27
CA GLU A 82 32.41 -28.94 -2.29
C GLU A 82 33.19 -27.70 -1.83
N GLN A 83 32.49 -26.67 -1.38
CA GLN A 83 33.04 -25.35 -1.05
C GLN A 83 33.53 -25.25 0.41
N GLY A 84 33.14 -26.20 1.26
CA GLY A 84 33.46 -26.25 2.67
C GLY A 84 32.43 -25.58 3.57
N MET A 85 31.67 -24.60 3.06
CA MET A 85 30.59 -23.92 3.76
C MET A 85 29.50 -23.47 2.80
N GLU A 86 28.28 -23.29 3.31
CA GLU A 86 27.13 -22.73 2.58
C GLU A 86 26.27 -21.93 3.56
N GLN A 87 25.77 -20.77 3.14
CA GLN A 87 24.83 -19.97 3.93
C GLN A 87 23.63 -19.54 3.09
N LEU A 88 22.44 -19.76 3.63
CA LEU A 88 21.17 -19.57 2.92
C LEU A 88 20.14 -18.89 3.83
N SER A 89 19.28 -18.05 3.24
CA SER A 89 18.04 -17.60 3.88
C SER A 89 16.84 -18.01 3.05
N LEU A 90 16.07 -18.98 3.55
CA LEU A 90 14.97 -19.60 2.82
C LEU A 90 13.74 -19.82 3.69
N ALA A 91 12.63 -20.21 3.06
CA ALA A 91 11.45 -20.69 3.78
C ALA A 91 11.58 -22.19 4.01
N MET A 92 11.43 -22.62 5.25
CA MET A 92 11.46 -24.03 5.65
C MET A 92 10.12 -24.43 6.26
N VAL A 93 9.90 -25.72 6.40
CA VAL A 93 8.67 -26.32 6.90
C VAL A 93 8.97 -27.11 8.16
N ARG A 94 8.23 -26.84 9.23
CA ARG A 94 8.28 -27.60 10.49
C ARG A 94 7.53 -28.93 10.36
N ARG A 95 7.68 -29.81 11.36
CA ARG A 95 6.99 -31.11 11.43
C ARG A 95 5.46 -31.03 11.27
N ASP A 96 4.86 -29.96 11.78
CA ASP A 96 3.42 -29.68 11.74
C ASP A 96 2.96 -29.03 10.41
N GLY A 97 3.88 -28.78 9.47
CA GLY A 97 3.60 -28.13 8.20
C GLY A 97 3.67 -26.60 8.24
N VAL A 98 3.88 -25.98 9.41
CA VAL A 98 4.01 -24.53 9.52
C VAL A 98 5.27 -24.06 8.81
N ARG A 99 5.10 -23.07 7.93
CA ARG A 99 6.21 -22.43 7.21
C ARG A 99 6.84 -21.35 8.07
N PHE A 100 8.16 -21.29 8.06
CA PHE A 100 8.93 -20.27 8.77
C PHE A 100 10.12 -19.81 7.92
N ARG A 101 10.64 -18.62 8.22
CA ARG A 101 11.88 -18.11 7.60
C ARG A 101 13.07 -18.62 8.38
N ALA A 102 13.98 -19.29 7.69
CA ALA A 102 15.19 -19.84 8.29
C ALA A 102 16.44 -19.11 7.78
N SER A 103 17.39 -18.87 8.68
CA SER A 103 18.79 -18.71 8.35
C SER A 103 19.46 -20.05 8.55
N VAL A 104 20.02 -20.61 7.47
CA VAL A 104 20.70 -21.91 7.47
C VAL A 104 22.17 -21.67 7.18
N MET A 105 23.03 -22.19 8.05
CA MET A 105 24.47 -22.23 7.85
C MET A 105 24.91 -23.68 7.85
N MET A 106 25.70 -24.06 6.86
CA MET A 106 26.18 -25.42 6.67
C MET A 106 27.69 -25.39 6.57
N GLU A 107 28.36 -26.30 7.27
CA GLU A 107 29.82 -26.41 7.25
C GLU A 107 30.24 -27.87 7.12
N ARG A 108 31.21 -28.14 6.25
CA ARG A 108 31.78 -29.48 6.11
C ARG A 108 32.71 -29.78 7.28
N VAL A 109 32.37 -30.82 8.03
CA VAL A 109 33.21 -31.36 9.11
C VAL A 109 33.86 -32.66 8.65
N ARG A 110 35.13 -32.87 8.98
CA ARG A 110 35.82 -34.14 8.76
C ARG A 110 35.90 -34.90 10.07
N ASP A 111 35.39 -36.13 10.06
CA ASP A 111 35.51 -37.07 11.18
C ASP A 111 36.24 -38.34 10.72
N GLN A 112 36.66 -39.19 11.65
CA GLN A 112 37.29 -40.49 11.38
C GLN A 112 36.38 -41.40 10.52
N ALA A 113 35.07 -41.19 10.57
CA ALA A 113 34.07 -41.93 9.80
C ALA A 113 33.80 -41.37 8.38
N GLY A 114 34.44 -40.27 7.97
CA GLY A 114 34.25 -39.64 6.65
C GLY A 114 33.75 -38.19 6.70
N PRO A 115 33.52 -37.55 5.54
CA PRO A 115 33.00 -36.19 5.47
C PRO A 115 31.55 -36.14 5.95
N ARG A 116 31.21 -35.10 6.72
CA ARG A 116 29.85 -34.82 7.22
C ARG A 116 29.54 -33.34 7.04
N VAL A 117 28.27 -32.97 7.13
CA VAL A 117 27.86 -31.55 7.12
C VAL A 117 27.19 -31.21 8.44
N LEU A 118 27.73 -30.23 9.15
CA LEU A 118 27.07 -29.63 10.31
C LEU A 118 26.15 -28.51 9.80
N VAL A 119 24.90 -28.51 10.24
CA VAL A 119 23.89 -27.55 9.82
C VAL A 119 23.33 -26.84 11.04
N LEU A 120 23.39 -25.51 11.04
CA LEU A 120 22.76 -24.65 12.03
C LEU A 120 21.57 -23.95 11.38
N ILE A 121 20.40 -24.10 11.99
CA ILE A 121 19.13 -23.52 11.54
C ILE A 121 18.61 -22.60 12.63
N ARG A 122 18.38 -21.35 12.27
CA ARG A 122 17.75 -20.34 13.14
C ARG A 122 16.46 -19.84 12.52
N ASP A 123 15.38 -19.86 13.30
CA ASP A 123 14.13 -19.18 12.92
C ASP A 123 14.35 -17.66 12.97
N THR A 124 14.12 -17.00 11.84
CA THR A 124 14.26 -15.55 11.65
C THR A 124 12.93 -14.90 11.26
N THR A 125 11.81 -15.61 11.42
CA THR A 125 10.47 -15.16 11.02
C THR A 125 10.09 -13.83 11.68
N GLU A 126 10.27 -13.72 13.00
CA GLU A 126 9.93 -12.49 13.73
C GLU A 126 10.78 -11.29 13.30
N ILE A 127 12.09 -11.50 13.11
CA ILE A 127 13.01 -10.47 12.63
C ILE A 127 12.59 -10.00 11.24
N PHE A 128 12.35 -10.94 10.33
CA PHE A 128 11.94 -10.65 8.96
C PHE A 128 10.61 -9.89 8.92
N GLN A 129 9.61 -10.32 9.69
CA GLN A 129 8.33 -9.65 9.77
C GLN A 129 8.46 -8.24 10.36
N THR A 130 9.26 -8.06 11.41
CA THR A 130 9.49 -6.76 12.03
C THR A 130 10.17 -5.80 11.05
N GLN A 131 11.23 -6.25 10.37
CA GLN A 131 11.91 -5.45 9.34
C GLN A 131 10.98 -5.06 8.19
N LYS A 132 10.12 -5.98 7.76
CA LYS A 132 9.11 -5.71 6.73
C LYS A 132 8.14 -4.61 7.19
N ARG A 133 7.57 -4.72 8.38
CA ARG A 133 6.66 -3.71 8.95
C ARG A 133 7.33 -2.34 9.10
N VAL A 134 8.58 -2.30 9.57
CA VAL A 134 9.35 -1.05 9.71
C VAL A 134 9.54 -0.38 8.35
N ARG A 135 9.90 -1.17 7.32
CA ARG A 135 10.10 -0.64 5.97
C ARG A 135 8.80 -0.06 5.38
N GLU A 136 7.70 -0.80 5.50
CA GLU A 136 6.38 -0.35 5.05
C GLU A 136 5.96 0.94 5.78
N ALA A 137 6.17 1.01 7.10
CA ALA A 137 5.87 2.22 7.88
C ALA A 137 6.73 3.43 7.46
N GLN A 138 8.01 3.21 7.17
CA GLN A 138 8.91 4.27 6.69
C GLN A 138 8.49 4.80 5.32
N GLU A 139 8.07 3.93 4.40
CA GLU A 139 7.59 4.33 3.08
C GLU A 139 6.30 5.15 3.18
N ILE A 140 5.36 4.74 4.03
CA ILE A 140 4.13 5.49 4.32
C ILE A 140 4.46 6.85 4.93
N ALA A 141 5.35 6.90 5.93
CA ALA A 141 5.75 8.13 6.59
C ALA A 141 6.44 9.11 5.62
N LEU A 142 7.33 8.62 4.75
CA LEU A 142 7.98 9.44 3.73
C LEU A 142 6.98 10.01 2.72
N ARG A 143 5.99 9.20 2.30
CA ARG A 143 4.92 9.65 1.41
C ARG A 143 4.05 10.71 2.08
N ALA A 144 3.70 10.54 3.35
CA ALA A 144 2.96 11.53 4.13
C ALA A 144 3.75 12.84 4.30
N GLN A 145 5.06 12.77 4.59
CA GLN A 145 5.92 13.95 4.72
C GLN A 145 6.03 14.73 3.40
N ARG A 146 6.14 14.03 2.26
CA ARG A 146 6.11 14.67 0.94
C ARG A 146 4.79 15.39 0.70
N LEU A 147 3.66 14.75 1.01
CA LEU A 147 2.35 15.37 0.87
C LEU A 147 2.18 16.60 1.77
N ASP A 148 2.66 16.55 3.02
CA ASP A 148 2.64 17.70 3.94
C ASP A 148 3.50 18.86 3.43
N ALA A 149 4.71 18.58 2.93
CA ALA A 149 5.59 19.59 2.35
C ALA A 149 4.96 20.25 1.10
N VAL A 150 4.37 19.45 0.20
CA VAL A 150 3.65 19.97 -0.97
C VAL A 150 2.43 20.78 -0.54
N GLY A 151 1.68 20.33 0.48
CA GLY A 151 0.54 21.05 1.04
C GLY A 151 0.93 22.44 1.59
N LYS A 152 2.00 22.53 2.38
CA LYS A 152 2.52 23.79 2.94
C LYS A 152 3.01 24.75 1.86
N LEU A 153 3.72 24.26 0.85
CA LEU A 153 4.15 25.08 -0.29
C LEU A 153 2.95 25.58 -1.11
N THR A 154 1.96 24.70 -1.32
CA THR A 154 0.73 25.02 -2.04
C THR A 154 -0.09 26.08 -1.30
N LEU A 155 -0.17 26.03 0.04
CA LEU A 155 -0.82 27.05 0.86
C LEU A 155 -0.23 28.45 0.66
N GLY A 156 1.09 28.58 0.81
CA GLY A 156 1.78 29.86 0.69
C GLY A 156 1.63 30.44 -0.72
N LEU A 157 1.89 29.61 -1.73
CA LEU A 157 1.84 30.03 -3.12
C LEU A 157 0.42 30.42 -3.58
N SER A 158 -0.61 29.73 -3.08
CA SER A 158 -2.00 30.01 -3.46
C SER A 158 -2.55 31.29 -2.86
N HIS A 159 -2.10 31.65 -1.65
CA HIS A 159 -2.42 32.95 -1.07
C HIS A 159 -1.86 34.07 -1.94
N ASP A 160 -0.61 33.96 -2.39
CA ASP A 160 0.05 34.97 -3.20
C ASP A 160 -0.56 35.08 -4.60
N PHE A 161 -0.90 33.97 -5.24
CA PHE A 161 -1.62 33.99 -6.52
C PHE A 161 -3.01 34.62 -6.38
N ASN A 162 -3.76 34.34 -5.32
CA ASN A 162 -5.05 34.99 -5.08
C ASN A 162 -4.92 36.51 -4.93
N ASN A 163 -3.85 36.97 -4.28
CA ASN A 163 -3.58 38.39 -4.16
C ASN A 163 -3.28 39.03 -5.52
N LEU A 164 -2.42 38.42 -6.32
CA LEU A 164 -2.09 38.91 -7.67
C LEU A 164 -3.30 38.92 -8.60
N LEU A 165 -4.10 37.85 -8.61
CA LEU A 165 -5.30 37.74 -9.43
C LEU A 165 -6.36 38.75 -9.02
N SER A 166 -6.50 39.06 -7.73
CA SER A 166 -7.41 40.09 -7.24
C SER A 166 -6.99 41.48 -7.73
N VAL A 167 -5.69 41.79 -7.72
CA VAL A 167 -5.16 43.06 -8.25
C VAL A 167 -5.39 43.18 -9.75
N ILE A 168 -5.10 42.11 -10.50
CA ILE A 168 -5.34 42.05 -11.96
C ILE A 168 -6.84 42.20 -12.26
N GLY A 169 -7.71 41.47 -11.56
CA GLY A 169 -9.16 41.57 -11.71
C GLY A 169 -9.67 42.98 -11.48
N ASN A 170 -9.31 43.61 -10.35
CA ASN A 170 -9.72 44.99 -10.03
C ASN A 170 -9.22 46.01 -11.07
N SER A 171 -8.02 45.81 -11.63
CA SER A 171 -7.49 46.68 -12.68
C SER A 171 -8.29 46.56 -13.98
N LEU A 172 -8.72 45.35 -14.32
CA LEU A 172 -9.59 45.09 -15.48
C LEU A 172 -10.99 45.66 -15.27
N ASP A 173 -11.56 45.55 -14.06
CA ASP A 173 -12.84 46.17 -13.71
C ASP A 173 -12.78 47.70 -13.90
N MET A 174 -11.70 48.33 -13.42
CA MET A 174 -11.47 49.77 -13.58
C MET A 174 -11.29 50.21 -15.04
N LEU A 175 -10.68 49.37 -15.88
CA LEU A 175 -10.56 49.63 -17.33
C LEU A 175 -11.90 49.48 -18.05
N SER A 176 -12.69 48.48 -17.66
CA SER A 176 -14.04 48.23 -18.17
C SER A 176 -14.99 49.41 -17.88
N LEU A 177 -14.81 50.08 -16.75
CA LEU A 177 -15.58 51.27 -16.35
C LEU A 177 -15.16 52.55 -17.10
N ARG A 178 -13.95 52.61 -17.68
CA ARG A 178 -13.37 53.85 -18.24
C ARG A 178 -13.48 54.00 -19.76
N ARG A 179 -13.93 53.00 -20.51
CA ARG A 179 -14.09 53.12 -21.98
C ARG A 179 -15.36 52.49 -22.54
N SER A 180 -16.19 53.35 -23.13
CA SER A 180 -17.39 52.98 -23.89
C SER A 180 -17.09 53.09 -25.39
N GLY A 181 -17.04 51.96 -26.12
CA GLY A 181 -17.26 51.98 -27.57
C GLY A 181 -16.42 51.06 -28.47
N ASP A 182 -15.33 50.45 -28.00
CA ASP A 182 -14.49 49.58 -28.85
C ASP A 182 -14.76 48.09 -28.57
N GLU A 183 -15.49 47.45 -29.48
CA GLU A 183 -15.88 46.03 -29.43
C GLU A 183 -14.67 45.08 -29.42
N SER A 184 -13.51 45.52 -29.92
CA SER A 184 -12.25 44.76 -29.85
C SER A 184 -11.69 44.76 -28.43
N VAL A 185 -11.68 45.94 -27.78
CA VAL A 185 -11.20 46.11 -26.40
C VAL A 185 -12.11 45.37 -25.41
N ARG A 186 -13.43 45.42 -25.63
CA ARG A 186 -14.40 44.68 -24.80
C ARG A 186 -14.17 43.18 -24.84
N ARG A 187 -13.92 42.61 -26.03
CA ARG A 187 -13.59 41.18 -26.17
C ARG A 187 -12.29 40.80 -25.47
N ILE A 188 -11.25 41.66 -25.50
CA ILE A 188 -9.99 41.43 -24.80
C ILE A 188 -10.20 41.46 -23.28
N LEU A 189 -10.98 42.41 -22.76
CA LEU A 189 -11.33 42.49 -21.34
C LEU A 189 -12.11 41.25 -20.87
N ASP A 190 -13.08 40.77 -21.66
CA ASP A 190 -13.83 39.55 -21.35
C ASP A 190 -12.92 38.30 -21.29
N VAL A 191 -11.96 38.19 -22.22
CA VAL A 191 -10.96 37.10 -22.20
C VAL A 191 -10.09 37.18 -20.94
N ALA A 192 -9.65 38.38 -20.57
CA ALA A 192 -8.83 38.60 -19.39
C ALA A 192 -9.60 38.31 -18.09
N HIS A 193 -10.86 38.73 -17.95
CA HIS A 193 -11.71 38.40 -16.81
C HIS A 193 -11.93 36.89 -16.68
N ARG A 194 -12.19 36.19 -17.79
CA ARG A 194 -12.29 34.71 -17.78
C ARG A 194 -10.98 34.04 -17.36
N ALA A 195 -9.82 34.61 -17.72
CA ALA A 195 -8.53 34.10 -17.26
C ALA A 195 -8.31 34.32 -15.76
N VAL A 196 -8.65 35.50 -15.24
CA VAL A 196 -8.57 35.81 -13.79
C VAL A 196 -9.51 34.91 -12.99
N GLY A 197 -10.77 34.78 -13.40
CA GLY A 197 -11.75 33.91 -12.72
C GLY A 197 -11.30 32.45 -12.67
N ARG A 198 -10.73 31.93 -13.77
CA ARG A 198 -10.12 30.59 -13.80
C ARG A 198 -8.93 30.46 -12.84
N GLY A 199 -8.05 31.46 -12.83
CA GLY A 199 -6.93 31.51 -11.88
C GLY A 199 -7.40 31.47 -10.43
N THR A 200 -8.44 32.26 -10.08
CA THR A 200 -8.99 32.31 -8.72
C THR A 200 -9.66 31.00 -8.31
N GLN A 201 -10.27 30.28 -9.25
CA GLN A 201 -10.81 28.96 -8.99
C GLN A 201 -9.71 27.94 -8.72
N LEU A 202 -8.63 27.96 -9.50
CA LEU A 202 -7.48 27.07 -9.35
C LEU A 202 -6.76 27.29 -8.01
N THR A 203 -6.54 28.55 -7.62
CA THR A 203 -5.92 28.90 -6.33
C THR A 203 -6.79 28.52 -5.14
N ARG A 204 -8.12 28.60 -5.25
CA ARG A 204 -9.04 28.09 -4.22
C ARG A 204 -8.96 26.58 -4.07
N GLN A 205 -8.85 25.85 -5.18
CA GLN A 205 -8.64 24.39 -5.16
C GLN A 205 -7.28 24.03 -4.53
N MET A 206 -6.24 24.79 -4.83
CA MET A 206 -4.92 24.63 -4.22
C MET A 206 -4.91 24.98 -2.72
N LEU A 207 -5.61 26.05 -2.29
CA LEU A 207 -5.81 26.38 -0.87
C LEU A 207 -6.56 25.28 -0.12
N ALA A 208 -7.60 24.71 -0.74
CA ALA A 208 -8.35 23.59 -0.17
C ALA A 208 -7.46 22.36 0.03
N PHE A 209 -6.58 22.06 -0.93
CA PHE A 209 -5.57 21.00 -0.81
C PHE A 209 -4.57 21.25 0.32
N GLY A 210 -4.00 22.45 0.36
CA GLY A 210 -2.94 22.76 1.30
C GLY A 210 -3.43 22.98 2.74
N ARG A 211 -4.69 23.41 2.94
CA ARG A 211 -5.20 23.74 4.29
C ARG A 211 -5.30 22.57 5.24
N GLY A 212 -5.29 21.33 4.76
CA GLY A 212 -5.47 20.14 5.61
C GLY A 212 -6.49 20.44 6.71
N GLN A 213 -7.73 20.82 6.32
CA GLN A 213 -8.73 21.16 7.30
C GLN A 213 -8.85 19.98 8.28
N THR A 214 -8.76 20.27 9.58
CA THR A 214 -9.05 19.27 10.60
C THR A 214 -10.43 18.70 10.28
N LEU A 215 -10.47 17.44 9.87
CA LEU A 215 -11.72 16.75 9.58
C LEU A 215 -12.59 16.82 10.83
N VAL A 216 -13.88 17.06 10.66
CA VAL A 216 -14.87 16.93 11.72
C VAL A 216 -15.64 15.65 11.46
N PRO A 217 -15.07 14.47 11.79
CA PRO A 217 -15.69 13.19 11.50
C PRO A 217 -16.99 13.04 12.30
N GLN A 218 -18.03 12.58 11.61
CA GLN A 218 -19.34 12.31 12.18
C GLN A 218 -19.76 10.89 11.80
N LEU A 219 -20.34 10.18 12.76
CA LEU A 219 -20.93 8.87 12.52
C LEU A 219 -22.15 9.04 11.60
N SER A 220 -22.05 8.52 10.38
CA SER A 220 -22.99 8.83 9.32
C SER A 220 -23.42 7.57 8.56
N GLN A 221 -24.71 7.51 8.21
CA GLN A 221 -25.24 6.50 7.30
C GLN A 221 -25.02 6.94 5.86
N VAL A 222 -24.27 6.13 5.10
CA VAL A 222 -23.84 6.47 3.73
C VAL A 222 -25.03 6.72 2.81
N ASP A 223 -26.09 5.93 2.95
CA ASP A 223 -27.28 6.06 2.11
C ASP A 223 -27.98 7.40 2.33
N GLU A 224 -28.06 7.87 3.57
CA GLU A 224 -28.66 9.17 3.90
C GLU A 224 -27.82 10.32 3.35
N LEU A 225 -26.48 10.24 3.48
CA LEU A 225 -25.56 11.25 2.96
C LEU A 225 -25.66 11.38 1.44
N ILE A 226 -25.64 10.26 0.71
CA ILE A 226 -25.70 10.27 -0.75
C ILE A 226 -27.06 10.79 -1.23
N ASN A 227 -28.15 10.38 -0.58
CA ASN A 227 -29.49 10.83 -0.95
C ASN A 227 -29.69 12.33 -0.69
N ALA A 228 -29.12 12.87 0.39
CA ALA A 228 -29.21 14.31 0.71
C ALA A 228 -28.60 15.21 -0.38
N SER A 229 -27.52 14.76 -1.03
CA SER A 229 -26.81 15.53 -2.07
C SER A 229 -27.12 15.07 -3.50
N LEU A 230 -28.10 14.17 -3.70
CA LEU A 230 -28.38 13.54 -4.99
C LEU A 230 -28.77 14.54 -6.08
N GLU A 231 -29.53 15.59 -5.75
CA GLU A 231 -29.89 16.64 -6.71
C GLU A 231 -28.66 17.44 -7.17
N LEU A 232 -27.72 17.72 -6.26
CA LEU A 232 -26.46 18.38 -6.59
C LEU A 232 -25.60 17.50 -7.51
N TYR A 233 -25.54 16.20 -7.23
CA TYR A 233 -24.82 15.23 -8.08
C TYR A 233 -25.38 15.17 -9.50
N ARG A 234 -26.72 15.15 -9.64
CA ARG A 234 -27.37 15.21 -10.96
C ARG A 234 -27.04 16.51 -11.69
N ARG A 235 -27.06 17.66 -10.99
CA ARG A 235 -26.73 18.96 -11.57
C ARG A 235 -25.29 19.04 -12.08
N VAL A 236 -24.33 18.43 -11.36
CA VAL A 236 -22.94 18.37 -11.82
C VAL A 236 -22.78 17.50 -13.06
N CYS A 237 -23.48 16.38 -13.13
CA CYS A 237 -23.48 15.51 -14.31
C CYS A 237 -24.07 16.23 -15.54
N GLY A 238 -25.09 17.07 -15.32
CA GLY A 238 -25.82 17.76 -16.38
C GLY A 238 -26.84 16.85 -17.08
N ASP A 239 -27.59 17.41 -18.03
CA ASP A 239 -28.73 16.73 -18.65
C ASP A 239 -28.33 15.62 -19.64
N THR A 240 -27.09 15.67 -20.12
CA THR A 240 -26.55 14.75 -21.14
C THR A 240 -25.83 13.54 -20.56
N ILE A 241 -25.71 13.46 -19.23
CA ILE A 241 -25.17 12.30 -18.52
C ILE A 241 -26.27 11.65 -17.70
N ARG A 242 -26.47 10.35 -17.93
CA ARG A 242 -27.38 9.54 -17.11
C ARG A 242 -26.65 9.06 -15.86
N LEU A 243 -27.00 9.63 -14.71
CA LEU A 243 -26.53 9.18 -13.39
C LEU A 243 -27.44 8.06 -12.85
N GLU A 244 -26.89 6.87 -12.69
CA GLU A 244 -27.53 5.72 -12.07
C GLU A 244 -26.98 5.54 -10.65
N VAL A 245 -27.87 5.32 -9.67
CA VAL A 245 -27.49 5.23 -8.26
C VAL A 245 -27.98 3.89 -7.69
N ASP A 246 -27.07 3.11 -7.12
CA ASP A 246 -27.31 1.77 -6.58
C ASP A 246 -26.69 1.65 -5.18
N LEU A 247 -27.51 1.94 -4.17
CA LEU A 247 -27.08 1.94 -2.77
C LEU A 247 -27.43 0.60 -2.11
N ALA A 248 -26.43 -0.07 -1.54
CA ALA A 248 -26.66 -1.30 -0.79
C ALA A 248 -27.43 -1.00 0.50
N ALA A 249 -28.53 -1.72 0.72
CA ALA A 249 -29.35 -1.52 1.91
C ALA A 249 -28.65 -2.04 3.18
N GLY A 250 -28.77 -1.30 4.28
CA GLY A 250 -28.34 -1.74 5.61
C GLY A 250 -26.83 -1.74 5.81
N LEU A 251 -26.11 -0.85 5.13
CA LEU A 251 -24.68 -0.67 5.35
C LEU A 251 -24.41 -0.19 6.79
N PRO A 252 -23.33 -0.68 7.43
CA PRO A 252 -22.88 -0.14 8.70
C PRO A 252 -22.49 1.35 8.57
N PRO A 253 -22.61 2.13 9.66
CA PRO A 253 -22.22 3.54 9.62
C PRO A 253 -20.70 3.69 9.46
N ILE A 254 -20.30 4.83 8.89
CA ILE A 254 -18.90 5.23 8.75
C ILE A 254 -18.64 6.54 9.51
N SER A 255 -17.40 6.76 9.93
CA SER A 255 -16.98 8.00 10.59
C SER A 255 -16.23 8.89 9.61
N VAL A 256 -16.90 9.90 9.05
CA VAL A 256 -16.35 10.78 8.00
C VAL A 256 -16.81 12.22 8.17
N ASP A 257 -16.03 13.16 7.63
CA ASP A 257 -16.49 14.54 7.46
C ASP A 257 -17.43 14.61 6.26
N VAL A 258 -18.69 14.96 6.51
CA VAL A 258 -19.76 14.98 5.49
C VAL A 258 -19.44 15.94 4.36
N GLY A 259 -18.93 17.14 4.66
CA GLY A 259 -18.64 18.16 3.65
C GLY A 259 -17.48 17.74 2.75
N GLN A 260 -16.48 17.06 3.31
CA GLN A 260 -15.35 16.53 2.54
C GLN A 260 -15.76 15.31 1.69
N LEU A 261 -16.65 14.44 2.19
CA LEU A 261 -17.21 13.35 1.38
C LEU A 261 -18.00 13.89 0.19
N GLU A 262 -18.87 14.87 0.41
CA GLU A 262 -19.64 15.52 -0.65
C GLU A 262 -18.71 16.15 -1.70
N ALA A 263 -17.70 16.91 -1.27
CA ALA A 263 -16.71 17.50 -2.16
C ALA A 263 -15.93 16.44 -2.97
N ALA A 264 -15.55 15.32 -2.33
CA ALA A 264 -14.87 14.22 -3.00
C ALA A 264 -15.75 13.60 -4.10
N LEU A 265 -17.02 13.34 -3.81
CA LEU A 265 -17.97 12.78 -4.79
C LEU A 265 -18.24 13.76 -5.94
N LEU A 266 -18.40 15.06 -5.66
CA LEU A 266 -18.55 16.08 -6.71
C LEU A 266 -17.34 16.14 -7.63
N ASN A 267 -16.13 16.01 -7.08
CA ASN A 267 -14.89 15.95 -7.86
C ASN A 267 -14.87 14.72 -8.77
N LEU A 268 -15.24 13.54 -8.26
CA LEU A 268 -15.29 12.31 -9.05
C LEU A 268 -16.33 12.41 -10.18
N LEU A 269 -17.53 12.89 -9.89
CA LEU A 269 -18.59 13.08 -10.89
C LEU A 269 -18.19 14.08 -11.98
N SER A 270 -17.54 15.20 -11.60
CA SER A 270 -17.02 16.16 -12.57
C SER A 270 -15.93 15.55 -13.44
N ASN A 271 -15.02 14.76 -12.85
CA ASN A 271 -13.96 14.09 -13.61
C ASN A 271 -14.54 13.08 -14.61
N SER A 272 -15.53 12.28 -14.20
CA SER A 272 -16.23 11.34 -15.08
C SER A 272 -16.96 12.06 -16.22
N ARG A 273 -17.65 13.17 -15.95
CA ARG A 273 -18.29 13.98 -17.00
C ARG A 273 -17.27 14.47 -18.02
N ASP A 274 -16.19 15.06 -17.54
CA ASP A 274 -15.18 15.66 -18.41
C ASP A 274 -14.47 14.58 -19.26
N ALA A 275 -14.22 13.39 -18.68
CA ALA A 275 -13.63 12.26 -19.40
C ALA A 275 -14.50 11.73 -20.55
N MET A 276 -15.82 11.94 -20.46
CA MET A 276 -16.79 11.57 -21.50
C MET A 276 -17.18 12.76 -22.41
N HIS A 277 -16.47 13.90 -22.31
CA HIS A 277 -16.82 15.13 -23.03
C HIS A 277 -18.29 15.56 -22.83
N GLY A 278 -18.85 15.28 -21.66
CA GLY A 278 -20.20 15.67 -21.27
C GLY A 278 -21.34 14.75 -21.73
N VAL A 279 -21.08 13.62 -22.40
CA VAL A 279 -22.14 12.70 -22.85
C VAL A 279 -21.83 11.26 -22.45
N GLY A 280 -22.72 10.60 -21.72
CA GLY A 280 -22.53 9.20 -21.34
C GLY A 280 -23.33 8.75 -20.13
N LYS A 281 -22.79 7.77 -19.41
CA LYS A 281 -23.40 7.21 -18.21
C LYS A 281 -22.41 7.21 -17.05
N VAL A 282 -22.91 7.52 -15.87
CA VAL A 282 -22.17 7.41 -14.61
C VAL A 282 -23.00 6.54 -13.67
N VAL A 283 -22.33 5.63 -12.97
CA VAL A 283 -22.91 4.84 -11.89
C VAL A 283 -22.26 5.23 -10.56
N LEU A 284 -23.09 5.52 -9.56
CA LEU A 284 -22.68 5.70 -8.17
C LEU A 284 -23.24 4.52 -7.37
N TYR A 285 -22.37 3.71 -6.77
CA TYR A 285 -22.83 2.55 -6.02
C TYR A 285 -22.07 2.33 -4.73
N THR A 286 -22.73 1.71 -3.74
CA THR A 286 -22.14 1.43 -2.43
C THR A 286 -22.18 -0.06 -2.12
N ARG A 287 -21.14 -0.59 -1.46
CA ARG A 287 -21.05 -2.00 -1.06
C ARG A 287 -20.36 -2.15 0.29
N LEU A 288 -20.61 -3.27 0.96
CA LEU A 288 -19.80 -3.72 2.09
C LEU A 288 -18.78 -4.73 1.55
N GLU A 289 -17.50 -4.42 1.68
CA GLU A 289 -16.43 -5.24 1.13
C GLU A 289 -15.40 -5.59 2.20
N THR A 290 -14.82 -6.77 2.09
CA THR A 290 -13.71 -7.19 2.94
C THR A 290 -12.41 -7.08 2.14
N ILE A 291 -11.66 -6.01 2.40
CA ILE A 291 -10.41 -5.72 1.69
C ILE A 291 -9.20 -5.77 2.62
N VAL A 292 -8.04 -6.05 2.04
CA VAL A 292 -6.75 -5.85 2.70
C VAL A 292 -6.29 -4.45 2.34
N VAL A 293 -6.35 -3.52 3.31
CA VAL A 293 -5.87 -2.16 3.05
C VAL A 293 -4.34 -2.17 3.05
N PRO A 294 -3.66 -1.57 2.05
CA PRO A 294 -2.20 -1.50 2.01
C PRO A 294 -1.59 -0.87 3.28
N SER A 295 -2.30 0.07 3.91
CA SER A 295 -1.92 0.75 5.15
C SER A 295 -2.20 -0.06 6.43
N GLY A 296 -2.93 -1.18 6.37
CA GLY A 296 -3.42 -1.94 7.53
C GLY A 296 -2.60 -3.18 7.90
N GLY A 297 -1.35 -3.29 7.45
CA GLY A 297 -0.45 -4.40 7.86
C GLY A 297 -0.84 -5.79 7.33
N GLY A 298 -1.74 -5.88 6.35
CA GLY A 298 -2.14 -7.14 5.72
C GLY A 298 -3.36 -7.83 6.33
N GLU A 299 -4.01 -7.23 7.33
CA GLU A 299 -5.26 -7.76 7.91
C GLU A 299 -6.48 -7.42 7.04
N ARG A 300 -7.41 -8.38 6.92
CA ARG A 300 -8.68 -8.20 6.23
C ARG A 300 -9.65 -7.47 7.16
N GLY A 301 -10.06 -6.27 6.80
CA GLY A 301 -11.09 -5.50 7.52
C GLY A 301 -12.37 -5.37 6.70
N GLN A 302 -13.49 -5.07 7.37
CA GLN A 302 -14.73 -4.68 6.70
C GLN A 302 -14.71 -3.18 6.41
N PHE A 303 -14.96 -2.84 5.16
CA PHE A 303 -15.01 -1.46 4.66
C PHE A 303 -16.31 -1.23 3.92
N VAL A 304 -16.91 -0.06 4.14
CA VAL A 304 -17.96 0.43 3.25
C VAL A 304 -17.27 1.11 2.07
N SER A 305 -17.55 0.62 0.87
CA SER A 305 -17.05 1.20 -0.37
C SER A 305 -18.11 2.09 -1.02
N ILE A 306 -17.67 3.26 -1.50
CA ILE A 306 -18.46 4.20 -2.30
C ILE A 306 -17.72 4.37 -3.63
N CYS A 307 -18.34 3.92 -4.72
CA CYS A 307 -17.72 3.87 -6.03
C CYS A 307 -18.44 4.77 -7.03
N VAL A 308 -17.65 5.55 -7.78
CA VAL A 308 -18.10 6.29 -8.96
C VAL A 308 -17.44 5.67 -10.19
N GLY A 309 -18.25 5.14 -11.10
CA GLY A 309 -17.81 4.56 -12.36
C GLY A 309 -18.44 5.24 -13.56
N ASP A 310 -17.69 5.39 -14.65
CA ASP A 310 -18.17 6.00 -15.90
C ASP A 310 -18.12 5.05 -17.10
N SER A 311 -18.74 5.45 -18.20
CA SER A 311 -18.68 4.79 -19.51
C SER A 311 -17.67 5.47 -20.45
N GLY A 312 -16.66 6.15 -19.90
CA GLY A 312 -15.63 6.85 -20.65
C GLY A 312 -14.53 5.91 -21.18
N PRO A 313 -13.41 6.47 -21.66
CA PRO A 313 -12.32 5.70 -22.26
C PRO A 313 -11.51 4.85 -21.27
N GLY A 314 -11.78 4.97 -19.96
CA GLY A 314 -11.01 4.30 -18.92
C GLY A 314 -9.66 4.96 -18.62
N ILE A 315 -8.86 4.30 -17.77
CA ILE A 315 -7.52 4.75 -17.38
C ILE A 315 -6.53 3.65 -17.79
N GLN A 316 -5.55 4.00 -18.64
CA GLN A 316 -4.51 3.07 -19.08
C GLN A 316 -3.68 2.54 -17.90
N ALA A 317 -3.23 1.29 -17.96
CA ALA A 317 -2.54 0.63 -16.86
C ALA A 317 -1.25 1.38 -16.44
N GLU A 318 -0.54 2.01 -17.38
CA GLU A 318 0.72 2.70 -17.07
C GLU A 318 0.55 3.97 -16.23
N ILE A 319 -0.66 4.55 -16.18
CA ILE A 319 -0.93 5.78 -15.44
C ILE A 319 -1.64 5.54 -14.10
N GLN A 320 -2.14 4.33 -13.84
CA GLN A 320 -2.91 4.00 -12.62
C GLN A 320 -2.11 4.17 -11.32
N GLU A 321 -0.79 4.05 -11.36
CA GLU A 321 0.07 4.26 -10.18
C GLU A 321 0.24 5.75 -9.84
N ASN A 322 0.12 6.64 -10.85
CA ASN A 322 0.47 8.06 -10.73
C ASN A 322 -0.75 9.00 -10.67
N VAL A 323 -1.95 8.51 -10.96
CA VAL A 323 -3.21 9.28 -10.97
C VAL A 323 -3.59 9.90 -9.62
N PHE A 324 -3.02 9.43 -8.51
CA PHE A 324 -3.19 10.03 -7.19
C PHE A 324 -2.07 11.00 -6.80
N GLU A 325 -1.06 11.19 -7.66
CA GLU A 325 -0.02 12.20 -7.43
C GLU A 325 -0.59 13.61 -7.63
N PRO A 326 -0.23 14.59 -6.77
CA PRO A 326 -0.61 15.97 -6.98
C PRO A 326 -0.13 16.50 -8.34
N PHE A 327 -1.00 17.26 -9.03
CA PHE A 327 -0.76 17.85 -10.35
C PHE A 327 -0.72 16.86 -11.53
N PHE A 328 -0.95 15.57 -11.29
CA PHE A 328 -1.05 14.60 -12.38
C PHE A 328 -2.33 14.83 -13.18
N THR A 329 -2.21 15.06 -14.49
CA THR A 329 -3.34 15.20 -15.41
C THR A 329 -2.96 14.69 -16.79
N THR A 330 -3.88 13.95 -17.43
CA THR A 330 -3.77 13.56 -18.84
C THR A 330 -4.43 14.58 -19.78
N LYS A 331 -5.07 15.62 -19.23
CA LYS A 331 -5.73 16.69 -19.98
C LYS A 331 -4.72 17.72 -20.48
N SER A 332 -5.05 18.42 -21.57
CA SER A 332 -4.26 19.51 -22.14
C SER A 332 -4.03 20.64 -21.12
N VAL A 333 -2.95 21.40 -21.31
CA VAL A 333 -2.56 22.51 -20.42
C VAL A 333 -3.70 23.51 -20.29
N GLY A 334 -4.33 23.56 -19.11
CA GLY A 334 -5.46 24.46 -18.79
C GLY A 334 -6.82 23.79 -18.62
N ASP A 335 -6.98 22.51 -18.99
CA ASP A 335 -8.26 21.78 -18.93
C ASP A 335 -8.41 20.87 -17.69
N GLY A 336 -7.36 20.77 -16.85
CA GLY A 336 -7.39 20.04 -15.59
C GLY A 336 -6.30 20.50 -14.64
N SER A 337 -6.63 20.67 -13.35
CA SER A 337 -5.68 21.08 -12.31
C SER A 337 -4.77 19.94 -11.83
N GLY A 338 -5.14 18.68 -12.11
CA GLY A 338 -4.45 17.49 -11.60
C GLY A 338 -4.50 17.33 -10.08
N LEU A 339 -5.36 18.09 -9.39
CA LEU A 339 -5.49 18.07 -7.92
C LEU A 339 -6.74 17.31 -7.45
N GLY A 340 -7.70 17.04 -8.32
CA GLY A 340 -8.99 16.45 -7.92
C GLY A 340 -8.84 15.05 -7.31
N LEU A 341 -8.15 14.14 -8.00
CA LEU A 341 -7.98 12.76 -7.52
C LEU A 341 -7.02 12.65 -6.33
N SER A 342 -6.00 13.51 -6.25
CA SER A 342 -5.09 13.54 -5.10
C SER A 342 -5.78 14.05 -3.83
N GLN A 343 -6.71 15.02 -3.95
CA GLN A 343 -7.58 15.44 -2.84
C GLN A 343 -8.51 14.33 -2.38
N VAL A 344 -9.16 13.64 -3.32
CA VAL A 344 -10.06 12.51 -3.01
C VAL A 344 -9.31 11.40 -2.27
N TYR A 345 -8.11 11.05 -2.73
CA TYR A 345 -7.24 10.08 -2.07
C TYR A 345 -6.81 10.54 -0.67
N GLY A 346 -6.38 11.81 -0.54
CA GLY A 346 -5.97 12.38 0.74
C GLY A 346 -7.10 12.37 1.78
N PHE A 347 -8.31 12.72 1.37
CA PHE A 347 -9.51 12.65 2.22
C PHE A 347 -9.82 11.22 2.69
N ALA A 348 -9.80 10.25 1.77
CA ALA A 348 -10.05 8.85 2.12
C ALA A 348 -9.01 8.33 3.12
N ALA A 349 -7.73 8.64 2.91
CA ALA A 349 -6.64 8.25 3.80
C ALA A 349 -6.74 8.91 5.19
N GLN A 350 -7.07 10.20 5.27
CA GLN A 350 -7.28 10.91 6.54
C GLN A 350 -8.49 10.39 7.32
N SER A 351 -9.48 9.83 6.62
CA SER A 351 -10.66 9.20 7.24
C SER A 351 -10.42 7.74 7.66
N GLY A 352 -9.15 7.29 7.73
CA GLY A 352 -8.79 5.91 8.07
C GLY A 352 -9.03 4.89 6.96
N GLY A 353 -9.32 5.37 5.75
CA GLY A 353 -9.68 4.60 4.57
C GLY A 353 -8.62 4.59 3.47
N THR A 354 -9.05 4.31 2.24
CA THR A 354 -8.20 4.41 1.04
C THR A 354 -9.05 4.67 -0.21
N ALA A 355 -8.42 5.06 -1.31
CA ALA A 355 -9.05 5.17 -2.62
C ALA A 355 -8.33 4.28 -3.63
N ILE A 356 -9.09 3.52 -4.42
CA ILE A 356 -8.57 2.59 -5.43
C ILE A 356 -9.21 2.93 -6.77
N ILE A 357 -8.41 2.87 -7.83
CA ILE A 357 -8.88 3.02 -9.20
C ILE A 357 -8.96 1.64 -9.86
N GLY A 358 -10.00 1.45 -10.65
CA GLY A 358 -10.23 0.23 -11.40
C GLY A 358 -11.09 0.48 -12.63
N THR A 359 -11.68 -0.60 -13.14
CA THR A 359 -12.56 -0.58 -14.30
C THR A 359 -14.01 -0.51 -13.85
N SER A 360 -14.78 0.40 -14.46
CA SER A 360 -16.20 0.54 -14.23
C SER A 360 -17.00 -0.63 -14.81
N PRO A 361 -18.12 -1.04 -14.18
CA PRO A 361 -19.08 -1.96 -14.79
C PRO A 361 -19.61 -1.48 -16.16
N LEU A 362 -19.52 -0.17 -16.44
CA LEU A 362 -19.90 0.45 -17.71
C LEU A 362 -18.77 0.42 -18.76
N GLY A 363 -17.61 -0.17 -18.45
CA GLY A 363 -16.46 -0.30 -19.34
C GLY A 363 -15.45 0.85 -19.30
N GLY A 364 -15.75 1.94 -18.57
CA GLY A 364 -14.84 3.08 -18.39
C GLY A 364 -14.02 3.01 -17.10
N ALA A 365 -13.73 4.18 -16.51
CA ALA A 365 -12.94 4.27 -15.28
C ALA A 365 -13.84 4.17 -14.05
N ALA A 366 -13.34 3.56 -12.97
CA ALA A 366 -14.00 3.58 -11.67
C ALA A 366 -13.03 4.01 -10.57
N VAL A 367 -13.53 4.83 -9.65
CA VAL A 367 -12.82 5.22 -8.43
C VAL A 367 -13.67 4.79 -7.23
N ALA A 368 -13.11 3.92 -6.39
CA ALA A 368 -13.74 3.40 -5.19
C ALA A 368 -13.06 3.97 -3.95
N LEU A 369 -13.84 4.63 -3.10
CA LEU A 369 -13.44 5.10 -1.76
C LEU A 369 -13.84 4.05 -0.74
N TYR A 370 -12.90 3.63 0.10
CA TYR A 370 -13.12 2.64 1.15
C TYR A 370 -12.99 3.31 2.50
N PHE A 371 -14.02 3.18 3.34
CA PHE A 371 -14.03 3.68 4.70
C PHE A 371 -14.21 2.54 5.70
N PRO A 372 -13.44 2.50 6.79
CA PRO A 372 -13.62 1.46 7.80
C PRO A 372 -15.00 1.57 8.41
N VAL A 373 -15.64 0.42 8.66
CA VAL A 373 -16.89 0.38 9.43
C VAL A 373 -16.63 0.97 10.82
N ALA A 374 -17.47 1.91 11.23
CA ALA A 374 -17.42 2.43 12.59
C ALA A 374 -17.92 1.36 13.56
N GLY A 375 -17.09 1.05 14.56
CA GLY A 375 -17.39 0.09 15.62
C GLY A 375 -18.31 0.63 16.71
#